data_AF-A0A3M1RCJ1-F1
#
_entry.id   AF-A0A3M1RCJ1-F1
#
_cell.length_a   1.000
_cell.length_b   1.000
_cell.length_c   1.000
_cell.angle_alpha   90.00
_cell.angle_beta   90.00
_cell.angle_gamma   90.00
#
_symmetry.space_group_name_H-M   'P 1'
#
loop_
_entity.id
_entity.type
_entity.pdbx_description
1 polymer ?
#
loop_
_entity_poly.entity_id
_entity_poly.type
_entity_poly.pdbx_seq_one_letter_code
_entity_poly.pdbx_strand_id
1 'polypeptide(L)'
;MGFEFVIDEKLCIGCGNCVVVCPVDAFNSMDIAGGKGANLKELTRRVADGRAVQVDRALCNGCGTCVQNCPTDALIIVSDAPEESVKLVEGEALDLVGVKADIYRLLKERSLTIPQIAEELGIGTREVFLHLMALKREDRVFEGERVGGRFAYTTEPPKPPVVEEKEAEEAIVIDEKRAEEIRKKLEAAMASFGQSKVRLMIETNKLERALEVVTNKPKKGGEEK
;
A
#
# COMPACT_ATOMS: atom_id res chain seq x y z
N MET A 1 27.71 5.32 -17.01
CA MET A 1 27.52 4.57 -15.75
C MET A 1 27.27 3.12 -16.14
N GLY A 2 28.23 2.24 -15.83
CA GLY A 2 28.09 0.81 -16.08
C GLY A 2 27.31 0.19 -14.94
N PHE A 3 26.24 -0.53 -15.27
CA PHE A 3 25.66 -1.51 -14.37
C PHE A 3 25.57 -2.84 -15.12
N GLU A 4 25.85 -3.93 -14.43
CA GLU A 4 25.76 -5.28 -14.94
C GLU A 4 24.60 -6.00 -14.24
N PHE A 5 23.82 -6.73 -15.03
CA PHE A 5 22.80 -7.62 -14.49
C PHE A 5 23.30 -9.05 -14.49
N VAL A 6 23.22 -9.68 -13.33
CA VAL A 6 23.58 -11.08 -13.12
C VAL A 6 22.32 -11.86 -12.79
N ILE A 7 22.18 -13.04 -13.42
CA ILE A 7 21.10 -13.99 -13.14
C ILE A 7 21.73 -15.23 -12.52
N ASP A 8 21.37 -15.56 -11.28
CA ASP A 8 21.75 -16.83 -10.67
C ASP A 8 20.87 -17.95 -11.25
N GLU A 9 21.48 -18.75 -12.11
CA GLU A 9 20.84 -19.88 -12.78
C GLU A 9 20.33 -20.97 -11.83
N LYS A 10 20.87 -21.07 -10.61
CA LYS A 10 20.44 -22.07 -9.62
C LYS A 10 19.18 -21.64 -8.89
N LEU A 11 19.00 -20.32 -8.70
CA LEU A 11 17.85 -19.74 -8.03
C LEU A 11 16.72 -19.40 -9.01
N CYS A 12 17.03 -19.21 -10.29
CA CYS A 12 16.03 -18.84 -11.28
C CYS A 12 15.06 -19.99 -11.57
N ILE A 13 13.77 -19.77 -11.28
CA ILE A 13 12.67 -20.71 -11.55
C ILE A 13 11.90 -20.38 -12.84
N GLY A 14 12.34 -19.39 -13.63
CA GLY A 14 11.72 -19.04 -14.90
C GLY A 14 10.29 -18.51 -14.82
N CYS A 15 9.86 -17.94 -13.67
CA CYS A 15 8.48 -17.48 -13.49
C CYS A 15 8.07 -16.32 -14.41
N GLY A 16 9.03 -15.59 -15.00
CA GLY A 16 8.75 -14.52 -15.95
C GLY A 16 8.35 -13.17 -15.33
N ASN A 17 8.27 -13.05 -14.01
CA ASN A 17 7.95 -11.78 -13.34
C ASN A 17 8.88 -10.64 -13.80
N CYS A 18 10.17 -10.93 -13.94
CA CYS A 18 11.17 -9.95 -14.39
C CYS A 18 10.90 -9.36 -15.79
N VAL A 19 10.14 -10.05 -16.63
CA VAL A 19 9.72 -9.59 -17.96
C VAL A 19 8.48 -8.73 -17.84
N VAL A 20 7.46 -9.20 -17.10
CA VAL A 20 6.16 -8.52 -16.98
C VAL A 20 6.27 -7.20 -16.21
N VAL A 21 7.11 -7.15 -15.17
CA VAL A 21 7.29 -5.95 -14.34
C VAL A 21 8.27 -4.93 -14.96
N CYS A 22 8.91 -5.26 -16.09
CA CYS A 22 9.88 -4.36 -16.69
C CYS A 22 9.14 -3.17 -17.36
N PRO A 23 9.35 -1.93 -16.91
CA PRO A 23 8.67 -0.77 -17.50
C PRO A 23 9.09 -0.56 -18.95
N VAL A 24 10.37 -0.80 -19.29
CA VAL A 24 10.88 -0.67 -20.67
C VAL A 24 10.15 -1.64 -21.60
N ASP A 25 10.06 -2.91 -21.20
CA ASP A 25 9.39 -3.93 -22.01
C ASP A 25 7.89 -3.64 -22.14
N ALA A 26 7.25 -3.16 -21.06
CA ALA A 26 5.86 -2.74 -21.09
C ALA A 26 5.60 -1.55 -22.05
N PHE A 27 6.54 -0.61 -22.15
CA PHE A 27 6.46 0.48 -23.12
C PHE A 27 6.67 0.01 -24.57
N ASN A 28 7.55 -0.97 -24.79
CA ASN A 28 7.85 -1.48 -26.13
C ASN A 28 6.70 -2.32 -26.71
N SER A 29 5.98 -3.08 -25.89
CA SER A 29 4.76 -3.77 -26.35
C SER A 29 3.75 -4.05 -25.24
N MET A 30 2.49 -3.70 -25.54
CA MET A 30 1.32 -3.95 -24.69
C MET A 30 1.11 -5.44 -24.39
N ASP A 31 1.48 -6.32 -25.32
CA ASP A 31 1.36 -7.77 -25.14
C ASP A 31 2.34 -8.29 -24.06
N ILE A 32 3.48 -7.62 -23.88
CA ILE A 32 4.46 -7.97 -22.83
C ILE A 32 3.92 -7.60 -21.45
N ALA A 33 3.34 -6.40 -21.32
CA ALA A 33 2.68 -5.96 -20.10
C ALA A 33 1.57 -6.94 -19.65
N GLY A 34 0.93 -7.62 -20.61
CA GLY A 34 -0.07 -8.67 -20.37
C GLY A 34 0.49 -10.09 -20.20
N GLY A 35 1.81 -10.28 -20.16
CA GLY A 35 2.45 -11.59 -19.98
C GLY A 35 2.55 -12.46 -21.24
N LYS A 36 2.23 -11.94 -22.43
CA LYS A 36 2.31 -12.68 -23.71
C LYS A 36 3.67 -12.51 -24.42
N GLY A 37 4.61 -11.83 -23.77
CA GLY A 37 5.85 -11.34 -24.38
C GLY A 37 6.94 -12.38 -24.71
N ALA A 38 6.78 -13.66 -24.40
CA ALA A 38 7.88 -14.65 -24.48
C ALA A 38 8.56 -14.77 -25.87
N ASN A 39 7.88 -14.37 -26.96
CA ASN A 39 8.34 -14.53 -28.35
C ASN A 39 8.70 -13.22 -29.07
N LEU A 40 8.79 -12.09 -28.37
CA LEU A 40 9.09 -10.78 -28.98
C LEU A 40 10.62 -10.52 -29.07
N LYS A 41 11.02 -9.62 -29.99
CA LYS A 41 12.44 -9.31 -30.25
C LYS A 41 12.97 -8.07 -29.51
N GLU A 42 12.10 -7.10 -29.21
CA GLU A 42 12.47 -5.83 -28.57
C GLU A 42 12.26 -5.90 -27.05
N LEU A 43 12.99 -6.80 -26.43
CA LEU A 43 12.90 -7.10 -25.00
C LEU A 43 14.24 -6.89 -24.31
N THR A 44 14.21 -6.43 -23.07
CA THR A 44 15.37 -6.51 -22.19
C THR A 44 15.67 -7.97 -21.83
N ARG A 45 14.63 -8.77 -21.56
CA ARG A 45 14.73 -10.17 -21.10
C ARG A 45 13.55 -11.00 -21.59
N ARG A 46 13.72 -12.32 -21.61
CA ARG A 46 12.63 -13.28 -21.82
C ARG A 46 12.83 -14.52 -20.96
N VAL A 47 11.83 -15.37 -20.90
CA VAL A 47 11.98 -16.73 -20.36
C VAL A 47 12.25 -17.69 -21.52
N ALA A 48 13.36 -18.41 -21.46
CA ALA A 48 13.71 -19.48 -22.38
C ALA A 48 14.19 -20.70 -21.57
N ASP A 49 13.78 -21.90 -21.98
CA ASP A 49 14.18 -23.16 -21.32
C ASP A 49 13.97 -23.17 -19.79
N GLY A 50 12.86 -22.56 -19.34
CA GLY A 50 12.50 -22.48 -17.92
C GLY A 50 13.35 -21.50 -17.11
N ARG A 51 14.09 -20.58 -17.75
CA ARG A 51 14.94 -19.59 -17.09
C ARG A 51 14.82 -18.22 -17.72
N ALA A 52 15.07 -17.18 -16.91
CA ALA A 52 15.22 -15.84 -17.44
C ALA A 52 16.54 -15.72 -18.19
N VAL A 53 16.50 -15.17 -19.40
CA VAL A 53 17.66 -14.89 -20.23
C VAL A 53 17.64 -13.44 -20.68
N GLN A 54 18.82 -12.84 -20.78
CA GLN A 54 18.94 -11.48 -21.27
C GLN A 54 18.91 -11.46 -22.80
N VAL A 55 18.09 -10.57 -23.37
CA VAL A 55 17.88 -10.47 -24.82
C VAL A 55 18.66 -9.28 -25.35
N ASP A 56 18.29 -8.07 -24.90
CA ASP A 56 19.02 -6.85 -25.23
C ASP A 56 19.39 -6.07 -23.97
N ARG A 57 20.70 -5.94 -23.73
CA ARG A 57 21.23 -5.19 -22.59
C ARG A 57 21.04 -3.69 -22.77
N ALA A 58 21.07 -3.20 -24.01
CA ALA A 58 21.04 -1.77 -24.31
C ALA A 58 19.67 -1.12 -24.01
N LEU A 59 18.60 -1.93 -24.02
CA LEU A 59 17.27 -1.47 -23.62
C LEU A 59 17.13 -1.31 -22.10
N CYS A 60 17.97 -1.98 -21.30
CA CYS A 60 17.84 -1.92 -19.85
C CYS A 60 18.36 -0.58 -19.31
N ASN A 61 17.59 0.06 -18.44
CA ASN A 61 17.96 1.33 -17.80
C ASN A 61 18.43 1.17 -16.33
N GLY A 62 18.51 -0.07 -15.82
CA GLY A 62 19.00 -0.32 -14.46
C GLY A 62 17.99 -0.01 -13.35
N CYS A 63 16.69 0.10 -13.63
CA CYS A 63 15.70 0.54 -12.64
C CYS A 63 15.48 -0.39 -11.43
N GLY A 64 15.96 -1.64 -11.44
CA GLY A 64 15.85 -2.55 -10.30
C GLY A 64 14.49 -3.22 -10.09
N THR A 65 13.44 -2.88 -10.85
CA THR A 65 12.09 -3.45 -10.64
C THR A 65 12.07 -4.98 -10.72
N CYS A 66 12.85 -5.56 -11.63
CA CYS A 66 12.94 -7.02 -11.78
C CYS A 66 13.65 -7.71 -10.60
N VAL A 67 14.59 -7.04 -9.92
CA VAL A 67 15.25 -7.57 -8.71
C VAL A 67 14.23 -7.63 -7.58
N GLN A 68 13.51 -6.53 -7.35
CA GLN A 68 12.50 -6.42 -6.27
C GLN A 68 11.34 -7.42 -6.41
N ASN A 69 11.02 -7.85 -7.63
CA ASN A 69 9.91 -8.76 -7.91
C ASN A 69 10.37 -10.21 -8.17
N CYS A 70 11.64 -10.53 -7.93
CA CYS A 70 12.13 -11.89 -8.05
C CYS A 70 11.78 -12.67 -6.78
N PRO A 71 10.91 -13.69 -6.84
CA PRO A 71 10.50 -14.43 -5.63
C PRO A 71 11.62 -15.31 -5.03
N THR A 72 12.72 -15.49 -5.75
CA THR A 72 13.85 -16.34 -5.37
C THR A 72 15.16 -15.57 -5.30
N ASP A 73 15.12 -14.23 -5.40
CA ASP A 73 16.30 -13.36 -5.39
C ASP A 73 17.38 -13.75 -6.41
N ALA A 74 16.98 -14.35 -7.53
CA ALA A 74 17.88 -14.82 -8.57
C ALA A 74 18.48 -13.71 -9.44
N LEU A 75 18.10 -12.45 -9.24
CA LEU A 75 18.48 -11.31 -10.08
C LEU A 75 19.25 -10.29 -9.26
N ILE A 76 20.42 -9.88 -9.75
CA ILE A 76 21.29 -8.92 -9.07
C ILE A 76 21.70 -7.82 -10.07
N ILE A 77 21.73 -6.58 -9.59
CA ILE A 77 22.36 -5.46 -10.30
C ILE A 77 23.66 -5.13 -9.60
N VAL A 78 24.76 -5.23 -10.34
CA VAL A 78 26.08 -4.79 -9.91
C VAL A 78 26.33 -3.44 -10.56
N SER A 79 26.62 -2.41 -9.79
CA SER A 79 27.00 -1.11 -10.32
C SER A 79 28.43 -0.79 -9.91
N ASP A 80 29.19 -0.18 -10.81
CA ASP A 80 30.54 0.32 -10.49
C ASP A 80 30.50 1.64 -9.70
N ALA A 81 29.32 2.05 -9.24
CA ALA A 81 29.14 3.27 -8.47
C ALA A 81 29.76 3.08 -7.07
N PRO A 82 30.55 4.05 -6.56
CA PRO A 82 31.12 3.95 -5.23
C PRO A 82 30.00 3.85 -4.18
N GLU A 83 30.14 2.99 -3.18
CA GLU A 83 29.14 2.76 -2.12
C GLU A 83 28.65 4.07 -1.46
N GLU A 84 29.54 5.06 -1.30
CA GLU A 84 29.20 6.39 -0.76
C GLU A 84 28.22 7.21 -1.62
N SER A 85 28.01 6.82 -2.88
CA SER A 85 27.00 7.44 -3.76
C SER A 85 25.61 6.80 -3.64
N VAL A 86 25.51 5.63 -2.99
CA VAL A 86 24.24 4.94 -2.74
C VAL A 86 23.65 5.46 -1.43
N LYS A 87 22.76 6.45 -1.53
CA LYS A 87 21.99 6.90 -0.36
C LYS A 87 20.93 5.85 -0.03
N LEU A 88 21.09 5.15 1.10
CA LEU A 88 20.01 4.40 1.70
C LEU A 88 18.90 5.39 2.08
N VAL A 89 17.76 5.29 1.40
CA VAL A 89 16.57 6.07 1.72
C VAL A 89 15.67 5.16 2.56
N GLU A 90 15.11 5.69 3.66
CA GLU A 90 14.13 4.94 4.47
C GLU A 90 12.98 4.48 3.58
N GLY A 91 12.48 3.26 3.79
CA GLY A 91 11.49 2.63 2.90
C GLY A 91 10.20 3.44 2.71
N GLU A 92 9.86 4.29 3.69
CA GLU A 92 8.77 5.26 3.63
C GLU A 92 8.94 6.34 2.56
N ALA A 93 10.08 6.42 1.88
CA ALA A 93 10.38 7.38 0.84
C ALA A 93 10.55 6.77 -0.57
N LEU A 94 10.39 5.46 -0.74
CA LEU A 94 10.53 4.80 -2.05
C LEU A 94 9.49 5.28 -3.08
N ASP A 95 8.28 5.64 -2.63
CA ASP A 95 7.19 6.16 -3.48
C ASP A 95 7.10 7.70 -3.47
N LEU A 96 8.07 8.37 -2.82
CA LEU A 96 8.27 9.81 -2.87
C LEU A 96 9.33 10.14 -3.94
N VAL A 97 8.90 10.20 -5.19
CA VAL A 97 9.73 10.64 -6.32
C VAL A 97 9.13 11.87 -7.02
N GLY A 98 10.00 12.64 -7.69
CA GLY A 98 9.62 13.82 -8.45
C GLY A 98 8.94 14.91 -7.60
N VAL A 99 8.00 15.63 -8.21
CA VAL A 99 7.31 16.78 -7.61
C VAL A 99 6.67 16.46 -6.26
N LYS A 100 6.12 15.24 -6.12
CA LYS A 100 5.53 14.77 -4.86
C LYS A 100 6.56 14.72 -3.72
N ALA A 101 7.79 14.30 -4.02
CA ALA A 101 8.90 14.28 -3.07
C ALA A 101 9.34 15.70 -2.69
N ASP A 102 9.39 16.61 -3.67
CA ASP A 102 9.75 18.01 -3.45
C ASP A 102 8.73 18.71 -2.53
N ILE A 103 7.44 18.52 -2.79
CA ILE A 103 6.36 19.02 -1.94
C ILE A 103 6.47 18.47 -0.52
N TYR A 104 6.65 17.15 -0.38
CA TYR A 104 6.78 16.53 0.94
C TYR A 104 7.99 17.08 1.72
N ARG A 105 9.13 17.29 1.06
CA ARG A 105 10.32 17.90 1.66
C ARG A 105 10.07 19.33 2.14
N LEU A 106 9.41 20.16 1.33
CA LEU A 106 9.05 21.52 1.74
C LEU A 106 8.14 21.54 2.97
N LEU A 107 7.16 20.64 3.01
CA LEU A 107 6.19 20.55 4.10
C LEU A 107 6.76 19.97 5.40
N LYS A 108 7.86 19.22 5.31
CA LYS A 108 8.59 18.72 6.48
C LYS A 108 9.30 19.85 7.24
N GLU A 109 9.67 20.93 6.55
CA GLU A 109 10.34 22.08 7.15
C GLU A 109 9.35 23.13 7.68
N ARG A 110 8.22 23.34 6.99
CA ARG A 110 7.25 24.37 7.35
C ARG A 110 5.87 24.13 6.73
N SER A 111 4.83 24.62 7.39
CA SER A 111 3.46 24.57 6.87
C SER A 111 3.25 25.61 5.76
N LEU A 112 2.84 25.17 4.57
CA LEU A 112 2.68 26.03 3.39
C LEU A 112 1.30 25.89 2.74
N THR A 113 0.81 26.98 2.16
CA THR A 113 -0.39 26.98 1.32
C THR A 113 -0.05 26.57 -0.12
N ILE A 114 -1.05 26.07 -0.86
CA ILE A 114 -0.90 25.68 -2.28
C ILE A 114 -0.19 26.75 -3.14
N PRO A 115 -0.54 28.05 -3.07
CA PRO A 115 0.15 29.08 -3.84
C PRO A 115 1.63 29.24 -3.48
N GLN A 116 1.99 29.11 -2.20
CA GLN A 116 3.38 29.23 -1.75
C GLN A 116 4.21 28.06 -2.26
N ILE A 117 3.67 26.84 -2.21
CA ILE A 117 4.31 25.64 -2.76
C ILE A 117 4.48 25.77 -4.28
N ALA A 118 3.46 26.30 -4.97
CA ALA A 118 3.50 26.52 -6.41
C ALA A 118 4.58 27.53 -6.82
N GLU A 119 4.71 28.63 -6.07
CA GLU A 119 5.74 29.65 -6.28
C GLU A 119 7.15 29.10 -6.02
N GLU A 120 7.33 28.36 -4.93
CA GLU A 120 8.63 27.83 -4.52
C GLU A 120 9.15 26.73 -5.45
N LEU A 121 8.26 25.89 -5.98
CA LEU A 121 8.62 24.83 -6.93
C LEU A 121 8.51 25.27 -8.40
N GLY A 122 7.97 26.45 -8.68
CA GLY A 122 7.77 26.94 -10.06
C GLY A 122 6.78 26.12 -10.87
N ILE A 123 5.79 25.50 -10.22
CA ILE A 123 4.79 24.61 -10.85
C ILE A 123 3.37 25.17 -10.73
N GLY A 124 2.42 24.60 -11.47
CA GLY A 124 1.02 25.06 -11.43
C GLY A 124 0.32 24.74 -10.10
N THR A 125 -0.52 25.65 -9.61
CA THR A 125 -1.32 25.41 -8.38
C THR A 125 -2.21 24.17 -8.45
N ARG A 126 -2.72 23.84 -9.66
CA ARG A 126 -3.48 22.60 -9.90
C ARG A 126 -2.62 21.35 -9.74
N GLU A 127 -1.37 21.41 -10.18
CA GLU A 127 -0.41 20.31 -10.06
C GLU A 127 -0.05 20.07 -8.60
N VAL A 128 0.25 21.14 -7.86
CA VAL A 128 0.44 21.09 -6.40
C VAL A 128 -0.75 20.44 -5.72
N PHE A 129 -1.97 20.86 -6.05
CA PHE A 129 -3.18 20.31 -5.46
C PHE A 129 -3.31 18.79 -5.69
N LEU A 130 -3.04 18.31 -6.90
CA LEU A 130 -3.10 16.88 -7.22
C LEU A 130 -2.10 16.07 -6.39
N HIS A 131 -0.86 16.55 -6.29
CA HIS A 131 0.17 15.89 -5.49
C HIS A 131 -0.13 15.92 -3.98
N LEU A 132 -0.66 17.04 -3.47
CA LEU A 132 -1.13 17.13 -2.08
C LEU A 132 -2.27 16.16 -1.79
N MET A 133 -3.24 16.01 -2.68
CA MET A 133 -4.32 15.04 -2.50
C MET A 133 -3.80 13.59 -2.52
N ALA A 134 -2.80 13.29 -3.34
CA ALA A 134 -2.14 11.99 -3.32
C ALA A 134 -1.41 11.75 -1.99
N LEU A 135 -0.63 12.72 -1.52
CA LEU A 135 0.06 12.67 -0.21
C LEU A 135 -0.93 12.55 0.96
N LYS A 136 -2.07 13.22 0.89
CA LYS A 136 -3.14 13.14 1.90
C LYS A 136 -3.78 11.75 1.93
N ARG A 137 -3.98 11.12 0.77
CA ARG A 137 -4.51 9.75 0.67
C ARG A 137 -3.55 8.70 1.24
N GLU A 138 -2.26 9.01 1.27
CA GLU A 138 -1.21 8.19 1.84
C GLU A 138 -0.93 8.52 3.32
N ASP A 139 -1.78 9.33 3.96
CA ASP A 139 -1.62 9.81 5.35
C ASP A 139 -0.25 10.46 5.63
N ARG A 140 0.37 11.05 4.60
CA ARG A 140 1.68 11.72 4.68
C ARG A 140 1.57 13.22 4.96
N VAL A 141 0.47 13.84 4.55
CA VAL A 141 0.24 15.29 4.64
C VAL A 141 -1.19 15.57 5.08
N PHE A 142 -1.34 16.56 5.96
CA PHE A 142 -2.59 16.94 6.61
C PHE A 142 -2.89 18.42 6.40
N GLU A 143 -4.16 18.79 6.54
CA GLU A 143 -4.60 20.18 6.54
C GLU A 143 -4.40 20.76 7.95
N GLY A 144 -3.53 21.76 8.06
CA GLY A 144 -3.27 22.50 9.28
C GLY A 144 -4.06 23.80 9.35
N GLU A 145 -3.42 24.86 9.86
CA GLU A 145 -4.04 26.16 10.07
C GLU A 145 -4.48 26.84 8.76
N ARG A 146 -5.46 27.73 8.87
CA ARG A 146 -5.92 28.54 7.74
C ARG A 146 -5.17 29.87 7.70
N VAL A 147 -4.40 30.09 6.64
CA VAL A 147 -3.70 31.35 6.37
C VAL A 147 -4.44 32.07 5.24
N GLY A 148 -5.02 33.24 5.52
CA GLY A 148 -5.73 34.05 4.52
C GLY A 148 -6.92 33.33 3.86
N GLY A 149 -7.60 32.43 4.58
CA GLY A 149 -8.74 31.65 4.08
C GLY A 149 -8.36 30.40 3.28
N ARG A 150 -7.06 30.12 3.09
CA ARG A 150 -6.55 28.89 2.45
C ARG A 150 -5.95 27.97 3.52
N PHE A 151 -6.04 26.66 3.31
CA PHE A 151 -5.38 25.70 4.20
C PHE A 151 -3.87 25.71 3.96
N ALA A 152 -3.11 25.80 5.05
CA ALA A 152 -1.71 25.42 5.06
C ALA A 152 -1.63 23.91 5.28
N TYR A 153 -0.77 23.24 4.53
CA TYR A 153 -0.55 21.80 4.64
C TYR A 153 0.66 21.55 5.53
N THR A 154 0.68 20.43 6.25
CA THR A 154 1.75 20.02 7.17
C THR A 154 1.94 18.51 7.13
N THR A 155 3.11 18.01 7.50
CA THR A 155 3.34 16.57 7.73
C THR A 155 2.92 16.11 9.12
N GLU A 156 2.54 17.03 10.01
CA GLU A 156 2.09 16.70 11.36
C GLU A 156 0.62 16.25 11.36
N PRO A 157 0.30 15.05 11.88
CA PRO A 157 -1.07 14.59 11.97
C PRO A 157 -1.89 15.48 12.91
N PRO A 158 -3.18 15.72 12.62
CA PRO A 158 -4.04 16.49 13.52
C PRO A 158 -4.11 15.78 14.86
N LYS A 159 -3.84 16.51 15.94
CA LYS A 159 -3.94 15.98 17.30
C LYS A 159 -5.35 15.41 17.49
N PRO A 160 -5.51 14.12 17.87
CA PRO A 160 -6.84 13.58 18.10
C PRO A 160 -7.55 14.44 19.15
N PRO A 161 -8.87 14.68 19.00
CA PRO A 161 -9.59 15.43 20.01
C PRO A 161 -9.35 14.76 21.36
N VAL A 162 -8.88 15.55 22.33
CA VAL A 162 -8.77 15.09 23.71
C VAL A 162 -10.20 14.81 24.16
N VAL A 163 -10.58 13.54 24.19
CA VAL A 163 -11.83 13.13 24.82
C VAL A 163 -11.57 13.35 26.31
N GLU A 164 -12.22 14.36 26.91
CA GLU A 164 -12.25 14.47 28.36
C GLU A 164 -12.89 13.16 28.87
N GLU A 165 -12.07 12.28 29.44
CA GLU A 165 -12.55 11.12 30.16
C GLU A 165 -13.36 11.63 31.35
N LYS A 166 -14.67 11.79 31.16
CA LYS A 166 -15.59 11.72 32.29
C LYS A 166 -15.46 10.30 32.80
N GLU A 167 -14.74 10.13 33.91
CA GLU A 167 -14.77 8.92 34.72
C GLU A 167 -16.21 8.66 35.15
N ALA A 168 -16.99 8.02 34.27
CA ALA A 168 -18.20 7.34 34.66
C ALA A 168 -17.74 6.00 35.22
N GLU A 169 -17.55 5.94 36.53
CA GLU A 169 -17.60 4.68 37.28
C GLU A 169 -19.02 4.07 37.14
N GLU A 170 -19.36 3.59 35.95
CA GLU A 170 -20.38 2.57 35.82
C GLU A 170 -19.65 1.23 35.86
N ALA A 171 -19.37 0.77 37.08
CA ALA A 171 -18.98 -0.60 37.31
C ALA A 171 -20.05 -1.50 36.68
N ILE A 172 -19.73 -2.12 35.55
CA ILE A 172 -20.62 -3.08 34.89
C ILE A 172 -20.80 -4.24 35.87
N VAL A 173 -21.98 -4.32 36.51
CA VAL A 173 -22.33 -5.45 37.37
C VAL A 173 -22.57 -6.66 36.47
N ILE A 174 -21.56 -7.52 36.35
CA ILE A 174 -21.65 -8.74 35.57
C ILE A 174 -22.31 -9.81 36.46
N ASP A 175 -23.50 -10.27 36.05
CA ASP A 175 -24.11 -11.46 36.64
C ASP A 175 -23.30 -12.70 36.21
N GLU A 176 -22.44 -13.18 37.11
CA GLU A 176 -21.52 -14.29 36.87
C GLU A 176 -22.24 -15.56 36.39
N LYS A 177 -23.45 -15.84 36.90
CA LYS A 177 -24.21 -17.03 36.49
C LYS A 177 -24.69 -16.91 35.06
N ARG A 178 -25.15 -15.73 34.66
CA ARG A 178 -25.59 -15.47 33.29
C ARG A 178 -24.41 -15.49 32.30
N ALA A 179 -23.24 -14.99 32.71
CA ALA A 179 -22.03 -15.05 31.91
C ALA A 179 -21.56 -16.51 31.68
N GLU A 180 -21.60 -17.34 32.73
CA GLU A 180 -21.26 -18.77 32.66
C GLU A 180 -22.21 -19.53 31.71
N GLU A 181 -23.52 -19.27 31.78
CA GLU A 181 -24.51 -19.87 30.89
C GLU A 181 -24.29 -19.46 29.42
N ILE A 182 -23.97 -18.19 29.17
CA ILE A 182 -23.67 -17.69 27.83
C ILE A 182 -22.41 -18.36 27.29
N ARG A 183 -21.36 -18.49 28.11
CA ARG A 183 -20.12 -19.20 27.75
C ARG A 183 -20.38 -20.65 27.35
N LYS A 184 -21.11 -21.41 28.17
CA LYS A 184 -21.47 -22.81 27.86
C LYS A 184 -22.28 -22.93 26.57
N LYS A 185 -23.21 -22.01 26.32
CA LYS A 185 -23.98 -21.97 25.06
C LYS A 185 -23.08 -21.66 23.85
N LEU A 186 -22.11 -20.76 24.02
CA LEU A 186 -21.18 -20.39 22.97
C LEU A 186 -20.23 -21.54 22.65
N GLU A 187 -19.68 -22.22 23.66
CA GLU A 187 -18.81 -23.39 23.48
C GLU A 187 -19.56 -24.55 22.81
N ALA A 188 -20.80 -24.81 23.22
CA ALA A 188 -21.65 -25.82 22.58
C ALA A 188 -21.96 -25.46 21.10
N ALA A 189 -22.22 -24.19 20.81
CA ALA A 189 -22.41 -23.72 19.43
C ALA A 189 -21.11 -23.83 18.61
N MET A 190 -19.96 -23.44 19.16
CA MET A 190 -18.66 -23.54 18.48
C MET A 190 -18.29 -25.00 18.20
N ALA A 191 -18.58 -25.91 19.13
CA ALA A 191 -18.41 -27.36 18.94
C ALA A 191 -19.35 -27.92 17.87
N SER A 192 -20.59 -27.43 17.77
CA SER A 192 -21.54 -27.87 16.73
C SER A 192 -21.26 -27.24 15.35
N PHE A 193 -20.50 -26.14 15.29
CA PHE A 193 -20.14 -25.42 14.06
C PHE A 193 -18.85 -25.92 13.40
N GLY A 194 -18.35 -27.08 13.82
CA GLY A 194 -17.16 -27.77 13.32
C GLY A 194 -16.98 -27.77 11.79
N GLN A 195 -16.24 -26.77 11.34
CA GLN A 195 -15.21 -26.75 10.29
C GLN A 195 -15.57 -26.54 8.82
N SER A 196 -16.73 -26.97 8.30
CA SER A 196 -17.01 -26.78 6.84
C SER A 196 -17.89 -25.57 6.53
N LYS A 197 -18.84 -25.24 7.41
CA LYS A 197 -19.89 -24.25 7.11
C LYS A 197 -19.44 -22.80 7.37
N VAL A 198 -18.60 -22.58 8.37
CA VAL A 198 -18.06 -21.24 8.71
C VAL A 198 -17.16 -20.74 7.60
N ARG A 199 -16.27 -21.59 7.05
CA ARG A 199 -15.42 -21.22 5.91
C ARG A 199 -16.24 -20.84 4.68
N LEU A 200 -17.27 -21.63 4.34
CA LEU A 200 -18.18 -21.31 3.23
C LEU A 200 -18.98 -20.01 3.48
N MET A 201 -19.36 -19.72 4.73
CA MET A 201 -20.10 -18.51 5.09
C MET A 201 -19.22 -17.25 5.08
N ILE A 202 -17.93 -17.38 5.39
CA ILE A 202 -16.92 -16.33 5.22
C ILE A 202 -16.68 -16.09 3.72
N GLU A 203 -16.42 -17.14 2.94
CA GLU A 203 -16.15 -17.04 1.50
C GLU A 203 -17.35 -16.49 0.68
N THR A 204 -18.59 -16.73 1.14
CA THR A 204 -19.81 -16.23 0.47
C THR A 204 -20.37 -14.93 1.04
N ASN A 205 -19.63 -14.30 1.95
CA ASN A 205 -19.97 -13.05 2.62
C ASN A 205 -21.38 -13.02 3.27
N LYS A 206 -21.83 -14.18 3.78
CA LYS A 206 -23.16 -14.32 4.43
C LYS A 206 -23.14 -13.90 5.89
N LEU A 207 -21.96 -13.86 6.51
CA LEU A 207 -21.78 -13.43 7.89
C LEU A 207 -21.97 -11.92 8.07
N GLU A 208 -21.45 -11.10 7.16
CA GLU A 208 -21.64 -9.63 7.19
C GLU A 208 -23.13 -9.26 7.05
N ARG A 209 -23.83 -9.91 6.11
CA ARG A 209 -25.29 -9.76 5.96
C ARG A 209 -26.08 -10.19 7.19
N ALA A 210 -25.65 -11.26 7.88
CA ALA A 210 -26.29 -11.68 9.11
C ALA A 210 -26.04 -10.67 10.24
N LEU A 211 -24.84 -10.08 10.30
CA LEU A 211 -24.50 -9.04 11.26
C LEU A 211 -25.36 -7.79 11.05
N GLU A 212 -25.49 -7.31 9.82
CA GLU A 212 -26.34 -6.15 9.47
C GLU A 212 -27.81 -6.36 9.86
N VAL A 213 -28.35 -7.57 9.65
CA VAL A 213 -29.74 -7.89 10.02
C VAL A 213 -29.94 -7.91 11.53
N VAL A 214 -28.91 -8.30 12.29
CA VAL A 214 -28.96 -8.32 13.76
C VAL A 214 -28.78 -6.92 14.33
N THR A 215 -27.87 -6.11 13.78
CA THR A 215 -27.63 -4.74 14.25
C THR A 215 -28.76 -3.78 13.88
N ASN A 216 -29.39 -3.95 12.72
CA ASN A 216 -30.46 -3.06 12.25
C ASN A 216 -31.88 -3.57 12.55
N LYS A 217 -32.03 -4.63 13.36
CA LYS A 217 -33.36 -5.09 13.76
C LYS A 217 -33.98 -4.07 14.72
N PRO A 218 -35.11 -3.42 14.39
CA PRO A 218 -35.74 -2.50 15.32
C PRO A 218 -36.15 -3.27 16.58
N LYS A 219 -35.76 -2.77 17.75
CA LYS A 219 -36.19 -3.30 19.05
C LYS A 219 -37.72 -3.24 19.10
N LYS A 220 -38.38 -4.39 18.95
CA LYS A 220 -39.83 -4.46 19.14
C LYS A 220 -40.13 -4.17 20.61
N GLY A 221 -41.02 -3.20 20.80
CA GLY A 221 -41.26 -2.46 22.04
C GLY A 221 -41.73 -3.28 23.24
N GLY A 222 -41.54 -2.61 24.38
CA GLY A 222 -42.18 -2.77 25.68
C GLY A 222 -41.51 -1.71 26.57
N GLU A 223 -42.16 -0.71 27.15
CA GLU A 223 -43.58 -0.42 27.41
C GLU A 223 -43.76 1.11 27.44
N GLU A 224 -44.89 1.64 26.96
CA GLU A 224 -45.35 2.97 27.32
C GLU A 224 -46.74 2.84 27.96
N LYS A 225 -46.81 3.29 29.21
CA LYS A 225 -47.95 3.87 29.96
C LYS A 225 -49.36 3.37 29.68
#